data_AF-A0A395NRS7-F1
#
_entry.id   AF-A0A395NRS7-F1
#
_cell.length_a   1.000
_cell.length_b   1.000
_cell.length_c   1.000
_cell.angle_alpha   90.00
_cell.angle_beta   90.00
_cell.angle_gamma   90.00
#
_symmetry.space_group_name_H-M   'P 1'
#
loop_
_entity.id
_entity.type
_entity.pdbx_description
1 polymer ?
#
loop_
_entity_poly.entity_id
_entity_poly.type
_entity_poly.pdbx_seq_one_letter_code
_entity_poly.pdbx_strand_id
1 'polypeptide(L)'
;MAHSSKSSLISRLFPQEDPPTSSGDPSSSSTLFARLSSPGLLSAAKAPFVASSSSRDEQLRPNDLYRACFATFSNDAAESRAQEDKAAEGDALAQLREAFAQEGVELHASVIDKLSEAQQNMASMISDFSKLSSSVASDIDELYANLSYPLSTTLCHSNTFPRATIEAHLLAVKEQLKKAESELRELEIEWQANKLMEESLRQELIGMETNCGHKDANYSKVASVKEEIERVVGDCVQALDDIEDAYKEDVQAQTMKMMQAMVVD
;
A
#
# COMPACT_ATOMS: atom_id res chain seq x y z
N MET A 1 -28.97 -21.66 -16.92
CA MET A 1 -28.75 -21.72 -15.45
C MET A 1 -27.26 -21.68 -15.23
N ALA A 2 -26.72 -20.56 -14.74
CA ALA A 2 -25.28 -20.34 -14.61
C ALA A 2 -24.81 -20.76 -13.22
N HIS A 3 -23.83 -21.65 -13.15
CA HIS A 3 -23.19 -22.08 -11.92
C HIS A 3 -22.14 -21.05 -11.48
N SER A 4 -22.32 -20.47 -10.30
CA SER A 4 -21.33 -19.64 -9.63
C SER A 4 -20.23 -20.53 -9.06
N SER A 5 -19.01 -20.35 -9.57
CA SER A 5 -17.77 -20.91 -9.03
C SER A 5 -17.51 -20.32 -7.65
N LYS A 6 -17.57 -21.15 -6.60
CA LYS A 6 -17.19 -20.77 -5.24
C LYS A 6 -15.67 -20.88 -5.12
N SER A 7 -15.01 -19.74 -4.95
CA SER A 7 -13.59 -19.68 -4.63
C SER A 7 -13.32 -20.31 -3.25
N SER A 8 -12.27 -21.12 -3.16
CA SER A 8 -11.81 -21.79 -1.95
C SER A 8 -11.37 -20.76 -0.89
N LEU A 9 -11.68 -21.02 0.38
CA LEU A 9 -11.29 -20.19 1.53
C LEU A 9 -9.75 -20.03 1.66
N ILE A 10 -8.97 -20.98 1.12
CA ILE A 10 -7.50 -20.90 1.10
C ILE A 10 -7.02 -19.71 0.26
N SER A 11 -7.73 -19.38 -0.82
CA SER A 11 -7.41 -18.24 -1.69
C SER A 11 -7.69 -16.88 -1.05
N ARG A 12 -8.39 -16.84 0.10
CA ARG A 12 -8.63 -15.61 0.87
C ARG A 12 -7.64 -15.39 2.01
N LEU A 13 -6.96 -16.44 2.47
CA LEU A 13 -5.99 -16.37 3.57
C LEU A 13 -4.56 -16.10 3.08
N PHE A 14 -4.27 -16.41 1.82
CA PHE A 14 -2.99 -16.10 1.18
C PHE A 14 -3.24 -15.47 -0.20
N PRO A 15 -3.30 -14.12 -0.29
CA PRO A 15 -3.31 -13.45 -1.58
C PRO A 15 -2.04 -13.84 -2.34
N GLN A 16 -2.20 -14.44 -3.51
CA GLN A 16 -1.09 -14.59 -4.45
C GLN A 16 -0.86 -13.19 -5.03
N GLU A 17 0.10 -12.46 -4.48
CA GLU A 17 0.45 -11.12 -4.97
C GLU A 17 1.12 -11.23 -6.35
N ASP A 18 0.51 -10.57 -7.34
CA ASP A 18 1.14 -10.28 -8.62
C ASP A 18 2.31 -9.28 -8.38
N PRO A 19 3.44 -9.41 -9.12
CA PRO A 19 4.61 -8.60 -8.89
C PRO A 19 4.37 -7.13 -9.28
N PRO A 20 4.67 -6.15 -8.41
CA PRO A 20 4.56 -4.74 -8.76
C PRO A 20 5.76 -4.30 -9.60
N THR A 21 5.47 -3.63 -10.71
CA THR A 21 6.39 -2.71 -11.37
C THR A 21 6.59 -1.46 -10.52
N SER A 22 7.83 -0.96 -10.53
CA SER A 22 8.26 0.42 -10.25
C SER A 22 8.68 0.80 -8.82
N SER A 23 9.98 1.14 -8.75
CA SER A 23 10.58 2.33 -8.12
C SER A 23 10.38 2.63 -6.63
N GLY A 24 11.51 2.76 -5.92
CA GLY A 24 11.73 3.91 -5.03
C GLY A 24 11.68 3.66 -3.54
N ASP A 25 12.82 3.18 -3.02
CA ASP A 25 13.47 3.56 -1.75
C ASP A 25 12.83 3.35 -0.37
N PRO A 26 13.68 3.17 0.67
CA PRO A 26 13.39 2.34 1.83
C PRO A 26 13.32 3.15 3.13
N SER A 27 12.43 2.78 4.05
CA SER A 27 12.62 3.06 5.49
C SER A 27 11.68 2.25 6.40
N SER A 28 12.33 1.35 7.14
CA SER A 28 12.10 1.05 8.56
C SER A 28 10.89 0.24 9.05
N SER A 29 11.29 -0.86 9.71
CA SER A 29 10.72 -1.45 10.93
C SER A 29 9.72 -2.59 10.77
N SER A 30 10.25 -3.82 10.67
CA SER A 30 9.62 -5.06 11.12
C SER A 30 10.65 -6.20 11.25
N THR A 31 11.65 -6.00 12.11
CA THR A 31 12.60 -7.04 12.55
C THR A 31 11.97 -7.91 13.65
N LEU A 32 11.08 -8.85 13.34
CA LEU A 32 10.72 -9.90 14.32
C LEU A 32 10.32 -11.28 13.76
N PHE A 33 10.37 -11.52 12.43
CA PHE A 33 10.13 -12.86 11.86
C PHE A 33 11.28 -13.45 11.03
N ALA A 34 12.41 -12.75 10.87
CA ALA A 34 13.52 -13.21 10.02
C ALA A 34 14.53 -14.15 10.71
N ARG A 35 14.19 -14.80 11.83
CA ARG A 35 15.19 -15.52 12.67
C ARG A 35 14.85 -16.96 13.05
N LEU A 36 14.17 -17.70 12.16
CA LEU A 36 14.09 -19.17 12.25
C LEU A 36 14.64 -19.91 11.01
N SER A 37 15.25 -19.21 10.05
CA SER A 37 16.05 -19.87 9.03
C SER A 37 17.50 -19.94 9.49
N SER A 38 17.87 -21.05 10.13
CA SER A 38 19.26 -21.46 10.30
C SER A 38 19.76 -22.10 9.00
N PRO A 39 20.80 -21.58 8.33
CA PRO A 39 21.60 -22.33 7.38
C PRO A 39 22.91 -22.74 8.05
N GLY A 40 23.01 -24.02 8.38
CA GLY A 40 24.27 -24.69 8.72
C GLY A 40 24.03 -26.17 8.41
N LEU A 41 24.89 -26.92 7.77
CA LEU A 41 26.27 -26.78 7.30
C LEU A 41 26.25 -27.49 5.93
N LEU A 42 26.90 -27.01 4.89
CA LEU A 42 28.19 -27.54 4.42
C LEU A 42 28.57 -26.70 3.19
N SER A 43 29.47 -25.73 3.37
CA SER A 43 30.12 -25.06 2.24
C SER A 43 31.57 -24.79 2.61
N ALA A 44 32.41 -25.81 2.44
CA ALA A 44 33.84 -25.68 2.22
C ALA A 44 34.41 -27.01 1.69
N ALA A 45 34.31 -27.24 0.38
CA ALA A 45 35.34 -27.94 -0.37
C ALA A 45 35.17 -27.63 -1.86
N LYS A 46 36.12 -26.86 -2.36
CA LYS A 46 36.30 -26.44 -3.74
C LYS A 46 37.08 -27.53 -4.48
N ALA A 47 36.73 -27.69 -5.77
CA ALA A 47 37.47 -28.31 -6.87
C ALA A 47 36.99 -29.74 -7.31
N PRO A 48 37.27 -30.17 -8.57
CA PRO A 48 36.42 -29.81 -9.71
C PRO A 48 36.23 -30.98 -10.69
N PHE A 49 35.02 -31.47 -10.97
CA PHE A 49 34.83 -32.33 -12.15
C PHE A 49 33.51 -32.03 -12.86
N VAL A 50 33.66 -31.17 -13.87
CA VAL A 50 33.14 -31.31 -15.23
C VAL A 50 31.92 -32.21 -15.40
N ALA A 51 30.79 -31.58 -15.65
CA ALA A 51 29.71 -32.18 -16.43
C ALA A 51 30.28 -32.63 -17.79
N SER A 52 30.22 -33.93 -18.05
CA SER A 52 30.29 -34.46 -19.41
C SER A 52 29.08 -35.35 -19.61
N SER A 53 28.06 -34.72 -20.21
CA SER A 53 27.03 -35.42 -20.96
C SER A 53 27.71 -36.19 -22.09
N SER A 54 27.84 -37.50 -21.94
CA SER A 54 28.23 -38.39 -23.03
C SER A 54 27.15 -39.45 -23.19
N SER A 55 26.35 -39.23 -24.22
CA SER A 55 25.47 -40.22 -24.84
C SER A 55 26.31 -41.31 -25.49
N ARG A 56 26.35 -42.48 -24.85
CA ARG A 56 26.54 -43.82 -25.43
C ARG A 56 25.81 -44.75 -24.47
N ASP A 57 24.67 -45.36 -24.79
CA ASP A 57 24.47 -46.32 -25.88
C ASP A 57 25.71 -47.20 -26.09
N GLU A 58 26.16 -47.78 -24.99
CA GLU A 58 26.92 -49.03 -24.99
C GLU A 58 26.45 -49.77 -23.74
N GLN A 59 25.35 -50.51 -23.91
CA GLN A 59 24.89 -51.56 -23.03
C GLN A 59 25.95 -52.68 -23.04
N LEU A 60 27.14 -52.39 -22.50
CA LEU A 60 28.07 -53.41 -22.05
C LEU A 60 27.25 -54.27 -21.11
N ARG A 61 27.06 -55.55 -21.49
CA ARG A 61 26.31 -56.43 -20.61
C ARG A 61 26.99 -56.35 -19.25
N PRO A 62 26.24 -56.32 -18.13
CA PRO A 62 26.85 -56.29 -16.79
C PRO A 62 27.99 -57.30 -16.66
N ASN A 63 27.82 -58.46 -17.30
CA ASN A 63 28.83 -59.52 -17.44
C ASN A 63 30.17 -59.04 -18.04
N ASP A 64 30.15 -58.21 -19.09
CA ASP A 64 31.36 -57.66 -19.73
C ASP A 64 32.09 -56.64 -18.83
N LEU A 65 31.35 -55.88 -18.02
CA LEU A 65 31.93 -54.90 -17.10
C LEU A 65 32.63 -55.58 -15.92
N TYR A 66 32.02 -56.63 -15.36
CA TYR A 66 32.65 -57.45 -14.32
C TYR A 66 33.86 -58.22 -14.88
N ARG A 67 33.79 -58.74 -16.11
CA ARG A 67 34.95 -59.33 -16.82
C ARG A 67 36.07 -58.32 -17.03
N ALA A 68 35.76 -57.10 -17.44
CA ALA A 68 36.75 -56.06 -17.71
C ALA A 68 37.45 -55.58 -16.42
N CYS A 69 36.71 -55.36 -15.33
CA CYS A 69 37.28 -54.97 -14.04
C CYS A 69 38.22 -56.04 -13.47
N PHE A 70 37.98 -57.33 -13.72
CA PHE A 70 38.84 -58.41 -13.25
C PHE A 70 40.03 -58.73 -14.18
N ALA A 71 39.90 -58.45 -15.48
CA ALA A 71 41.02 -58.51 -16.42
C ALA A 71 42.12 -57.50 -16.04
N THR A 72 41.75 -56.31 -15.55
CA THR A 72 42.69 -55.30 -15.06
C THR A 72 43.47 -55.74 -13.82
N PHE A 73 42.89 -56.53 -12.92
CA PHE A 73 43.62 -57.07 -11.75
C PHE A 73 44.60 -58.20 -12.09
N SER A 74 44.41 -58.87 -13.23
CA SER A 74 45.25 -60.01 -13.62
C SER A 74 46.53 -59.60 -14.36
N ASN A 75 46.57 -58.43 -14.97
CA ASN A 75 47.77 -57.93 -15.65
C ASN A 75 48.89 -57.53 -14.66
N ASP A 76 48.54 -56.99 -13.49
CA ASP A 76 49.54 -56.67 -12.45
C ASP A 76 50.19 -57.92 -11.81
N ALA A 77 49.48 -59.06 -11.81
CA ALA A 77 50.01 -60.31 -11.28
C ALA A 77 50.83 -61.12 -12.32
N ALA A 78 50.60 -60.88 -13.61
CA ALA A 78 51.14 -61.70 -14.69
C ALA A 78 52.58 -61.32 -15.12
N GLU A 79 53.07 -60.12 -14.82
CA GLU A 79 54.43 -59.70 -15.21
C GLU A 79 55.55 -60.36 -14.38
N SER A 80 55.26 -61.09 -13.29
CA SER A 80 56.32 -61.56 -12.37
C SER A 80 56.75 -63.03 -12.46
N ARG A 81 56.12 -63.92 -13.25
CA ARG A 81 56.57 -65.34 -13.32
C ARG A 81 56.39 -65.99 -14.68
N ALA A 82 57.48 -66.14 -15.41
CA ALA A 82 57.61 -67.08 -16.53
C ALA A 82 57.82 -68.53 -16.02
N GLN A 83 57.58 -69.47 -16.94
CA GLN A 83 57.90 -70.92 -16.94
C GLN A 83 56.86 -71.94 -16.45
N GLU A 84 56.22 -72.55 -17.47
CA GLU A 84 56.27 -73.99 -17.83
C GLU A 84 55.45 -75.08 -17.14
N ASP A 85 54.56 -74.79 -16.18
CA ASP A 85 53.49 -75.76 -15.76
C ASP A 85 52.05 -75.26 -16.00
N LYS A 86 51.90 -74.22 -16.81
CA LYS A 86 50.73 -73.29 -16.76
C LYS A 86 49.54 -73.59 -17.68
N ALA A 87 49.40 -74.79 -18.24
CA ALA A 87 48.24 -75.08 -19.10
C ALA A 87 47.00 -75.52 -18.31
N ALA A 88 47.18 -76.35 -17.27
CA ALA A 88 46.07 -76.87 -16.46
C ALA A 88 45.65 -75.91 -15.33
N GLU A 89 46.60 -75.22 -14.68
CA GLU A 89 46.27 -74.19 -13.67
C GLU A 89 45.64 -72.94 -14.30
N GLY A 90 45.98 -72.60 -15.56
CA GLY A 90 45.41 -71.46 -16.27
C GLY A 90 43.90 -71.60 -16.53
N ASP A 91 43.43 -72.83 -16.77
CA ASP A 91 42.01 -73.14 -16.99
C ASP A 91 41.21 -73.10 -15.67
N ALA A 92 41.75 -73.66 -14.58
CA ALA A 92 41.11 -73.59 -13.26
C ALA A 92 40.99 -72.15 -12.74
N LEU A 93 42.00 -71.31 -12.97
CA LEU A 93 41.99 -69.90 -12.58
C LEU A 93 41.04 -69.08 -13.48
N ALA A 94 40.90 -69.43 -14.76
CA ALA A 94 39.91 -68.83 -15.65
C ALA A 94 38.48 -69.21 -15.26
N GLN A 95 38.23 -70.47 -14.90
CA GLN A 95 36.92 -70.94 -14.40
C GLN A 95 36.54 -70.26 -13.08
N LEU A 96 37.49 -70.10 -12.16
CA LEU A 96 37.27 -69.37 -10.90
C LEU A 96 36.90 -67.91 -11.16
N ARG A 97 37.59 -67.24 -12.10
CA ARG A 97 37.29 -65.85 -12.48
C ARG A 97 35.91 -65.72 -13.09
N GLU A 98 35.53 -66.62 -13.98
CA GLU A 98 34.21 -66.63 -14.58
C GLU A 98 33.12 -66.86 -13.52
N ALA A 99 33.34 -67.78 -12.58
CA ALA A 99 32.42 -68.02 -11.46
C ALA A 99 32.26 -66.78 -10.57
N PHE A 100 33.36 -66.08 -10.24
CA PHE A 100 33.29 -64.83 -9.47
C PHE A 100 32.61 -63.70 -10.24
N ALA A 101 32.85 -63.57 -11.54
CA ALA A 101 32.20 -62.56 -12.37
C ALA A 101 30.69 -62.82 -12.47
N GLN A 102 30.30 -64.09 -12.63
CA GLN A 102 28.90 -64.48 -12.68
C GLN A 102 28.20 -64.28 -11.32
N GLU A 103 28.81 -64.69 -10.22
CA GLU A 103 28.29 -64.43 -8.87
C GLU A 103 28.18 -62.92 -8.60
N GLY A 104 29.13 -62.13 -9.09
CA GLY A 104 29.10 -60.67 -9.00
C GLY A 104 27.93 -60.04 -9.77
N VAL A 105 27.63 -60.55 -10.96
CA VAL A 105 26.46 -60.13 -11.76
C VAL A 105 25.16 -60.52 -11.07
N GLU A 106 25.07 -61.74 -10.55
CA GLU A 106 23.88 -62.24 -9.84
C GLU A 106 23.63 -61.47 -8.55
N LEU A 107 24.67 -61.19 -7.76
CA LEU A 107 24.60 -60.34 -6.58
C LEU A 107 24.16 -58.92 -6.93
N HIS A 108 24.75 -58.32 -7.95
CA HIS A 108 24.41 -56.95 -8.36
C HIS A 108 22.97 -56.86 -8.88
N ALA A 109 22.52 -57.83 -9.68
CA ALA A 109 21.13 -57.93 -10.11
C ALA A 109 20.19 -58.06 -8.90
N SER A 110 20.52 -58.94 -7.95
CA SER A 110 19.75 -59.12 -6.71
C SER A 110 19.66 -57.85 -5.87
N VAL A 111 20.76 -57.09 -5.75
CA VAL A 111 20.78 -55.81 -5.02
C VAL A 111 19.92 -54.76 -5.72
N ILE A 112 19.97 -54.67 -7.05
CA ILE A 112 19.12 -53.75 -7.82
C ILE A 112 17.65 -54.12 -7.65
N ASP A 113 17.31 -55.41 -7.77
CA ASP A 113 15.94 -55.88 -7.61
C ASP A 113 15.41 -55.54 -6.21
N LYS A 114 16.18 -55.84 -5.16
CA LYS A 114 15.82 -55.52 -3.77
C LYS A 114 15.73 -54.02 -3.50
N LEU A 115 16.61 -53.22 -4.11
CA LEU A 115 16.54 -51.77 -4.01
C LEU A 115 15.29 -51.22 -4.70
N SER A 116 14.93 -51.74 -5.87
CA SER A 116 13.73 -51.33 -6.60
C SER A 116 12.45 -51.71 -5.83
N GLU A 117 12.41 -52.90 -5.24
CA GLU A 117 11.31 -53.36 -4.38
C GLU A 117 11.18 -52.46 -3.14
N ALA A 118 12.28 -52.11 -2.48
CA ALA A 118 12.29 -51.21 -1.35
C ALA A 118 11.83 -49.79 -1.72
N GLN A 119 12.26 -49.28 -2.87
CA GLN A 119 11.82 -47.98 -3.38
C GLN A 119 10.32 -47.98 -3.68
N GLN A 120 9.79 -49.02 -4.31
CA GLN A 120 8.37 -49.15 -4.59
C GLN A 120 7.54 -49.25 -3.31
N ASN A 121 8.01 -50.00 -2.31
CA ASN A 121 7.38 -50.07 -1.00
C ASN A 121 7.36 -48.72 -0.29
N MET A 122 8.50 -48.01 -0.26
CA MET A 122 8.58 -46.65 0.30
C MET A 122 7.62 -45.67 -0.40
N ALA A 123 7.57 -45.71 -1.74
CA ALA A 123 6.64 -44.89 -2.50
C ALA A 123 5.17 -45.20 -2.17
N SER A 124 4.83 -46.48 -1.98
CA SER A 124 3.50 -46.90 -1.53
C SER A 124 3.17 -46.34 -0.15
N MET A 125 4.07 -46.47 0.83
CA MET A 125 3.86 -45.95 2.18
C MET A 125 3.70 -44.43 2.20
N ILE A 126 4.47 -43.69 1.40
CA ILE A 126 4.34 -42.24 1.28
C ILE A 126 2.96 -41.87 0.71
N SER A 127 2.49 -42.60 -0.30
CA SER A 127 1.17 -42.40 -0.90
C SER A 127 0.05 -42.64 0.11
N ASP A 128 0.14 -43.73 0.89
CA ASP A 128 -0.87 -44.07 1.90
C ASP A 128 -0.87 -43.06 3.04
N PHE A 129 0.31 -42.62 3.50
CA PHE A 129 0.42 -41.56 4.50
C PHE A 129 -0.17 -40.23 4.01
N SER A 130 0.06 -39.86 2.76
CA SER A 130 -0.50 -38.64 2.15
C SER A 130 -2.02 -38.69 2.07
N LYS A 131 -2.59 -39.84 1.68
CA LYS A 131 -4.05 -40.05 1.68
C LYS A 131 -4.63 -39.98 3.08
N LEU A 132 -4.00 -40.62 4.06
CA LEU A 132 -4.45 -40.57 5.45
C LEU A 132 -4.41 -39.15 6.01
N SER A 133 -3.31 -38.43 5.77
CA SER A 133 -3.13 -37.06 6.25
C SER A 133 -4.14 -36.10 5.65
N SER A 134 -4.43 -36.24 4.34
CA SER A 134 -5.44 -35.41 3.67
C SER A 134 -6.87 -35.73 4.13
N SER A 135 -7.19 -37.00 4.36
CA SER A 135 -8.47 -37.41 4.97
C SER A 135 -8.65 -36.79 6.36
N VAL A 136 -7.65 -36.92 7.23
CA VAL A 136 -7.71 -36.38 8.60
C VAL A 136 -7.85 -34.85 8.60
N ALA A 137 -7.13 -34.16 7.71
CA ALA A 137 -7.26 -32.71 7.58
C ALA A 137 -8.69 -32.30 7.17
N SER A 138 -9.29 -33.03 6.21
CA SER A 138 -10.67 -32.81 5.79
C SER A 138 -11.67 -33.06 6.93
N ASP A 139 -11.48 -34.13 7.70
CA ASP A 139 -12.34 -34.45 8.84
C ASP A 139 -12.26 -33.37 9.94
N ILE A 140 -11.06 -32.82 10.17
CA ILE A 140 -10.84 -31.71 11.11
C ILE A 140 -11.55 -30.45 10.63
N ASP A 141 -11.42 -30.10 9.34
CA ASP A 141 -12.07 -28.92 8.77
C ASP A 141 -13.60 -29.03 8.86
N GLU A 142 -14.15 -30.21 8.57
CA GLU A 142 -15.58 -30.49 8.73
C GLU A 142 -16.02 -30.38 10.20
N LEU A 143 -15.25 -30.94 11.13
CA LEU A 143 -15.52 -30.86 12.55
C LEU A 143 -15.51 -29.39 13.05
N TYR A 144 -14.53 -28.59 12.63
CA TYR A 144 -14.47 -27.16 12.96
C TYR A 144 -15.65 -26.40 12.37
N ALA A 145 -16.05 -26.66 11.13
CA ALA A 145 -17.22 -26.04 10.52
C ALA A 145 -18.50 -26.38 11.30
N ASN A 146 -18.65 -27.65 11.69
CA ASN A 146 -19.80 -28.16 12.44
C ASN A 146 -19.86 -27.69 13.89
N LEU A 147 -18.73 -27.39 14.53
CA LEU A 147 -18.69 -26.86 15.91
C LEU A 147 -18.75 -25.34 15.96
N SER A 148 -18.02 -24.65 15.09
CA SER A 148 -17.86 -23.19 15.13
C SER A 148 -19.17 -22.46 14.91
N TYR A 149 -20.02 -22.92 13.99
CA TYR A 149 -21.27 -22.26 13.68
C TYR A 149 -22.32 -22.40 14.83
N PRO A 150 -22.58 -23.60 15.39
CA PRO A 150 -23.46 -23.74 16.55
C PRO A 150 -22.94 -23.03 17.81
N LEU A 151 -21.63 -23.04 18.07
CA LEU A 151 -21.05 -22.36 19.22
C LEU A 151 -21.10 -20.83 19.08
N SER A 152 -20.77 -20.30 17.90
CA SER A 152 -20.90 -18.86 17.64
C SER A 152 -22.35 -18.40 17.70
N THR A 153 -23.29 -19.17 17.15
CA THR A 153 -24.71 -18.85 17.27
C THR A 153 -25.19 -18.91 18.72
N THR A 154 -24.84 -19.93 19.50
CA THR A 154 -25.24 -20.00 20.93
C THR A 154 -24.63 -18.87 21.76
N LEU A 155 -23.37 -18.51 21.55
CA LEU A 155 -22.75 -17.33 22.18
C LEU A 155 -23.46 -16.03 21.80
N CYS A 156 -23.92 -15.91 20.54
CA CYS A 156 -24.71 -14.78 20.07
C CYS A 156 -26.14 -14.74 20.63
N HIS A 157 -26.70 -15.81 21.19
CA HIS A 157 -28.05 -15.79 21.78
C HIS A 157 -28.05 -15.68 23.30
N SER A 158 -26.87 -15.67 23.93
CA SER A 158 -26.76 -15.51 25.37
C SER A 158 -26.72 -14.03 25.76
N ASN A 159 -27.52 -13.69 26.78
CA ASN A 159 -27.63 -12.34 27.32
C ASN A 159 -26.43 -11.91 28.18
N THR A 160 -25.50 -12.83 28.49
CA THR A 160 -24.30 -12.58 29.30
C THR A 160 -23.03 -12.35 28.47
N PHE A 161 -23.12 -12.44 27.15
CA PHE A 161 -21.99 -12.39 26.22
C PHE A 161 -22.08 -11.17 25.28
N PRO A 162 -21.05 -10.85 24.46
CA PRO A 162 -20.82 -9.54 23.83
C PRO A 162 -21.95 -8.91 23.02
N ARG A 163 -23.01 -9.66 22.67
CA ARG A 163 -24.20 -9.11 22.00
C ARG A 163 -24.93 -8.08 22.88
N ALA A 164 -25.00 -8.29 24.20
CA ALA A 164 -25.60 -7.30 25.10
C ALA A 164 -24.82 -5.97 25.05
N THR A 165 -23.50 -6.04 24.89
CA THR A 165 -22.62 -4.87 24.72
C THR A 165 -22.81 -4.22 23.36
N ILE A 166 -22.89 -5.00 22.27
CA ILE A 166 -23.13 -4.48 20.92
C ILE A 166 -24.51 -3.82 20.83
N GLU A 167 -25.55 -4.44 21.39
CA GLU A 167 -26.90 -3.90 21.43
C GLU A 167 -26.95 -2.57 22.20
N ALA A 168 -26.27 -2.50 23.35
CA ALA A 168 -26.13 -1.26 24.10
C ALA A 168 -25.43 -0.16 23.29
N HIS A 169 -24.35 -0.49 22.57
CA HIS A 169 -23.67 0.45 21.69
C HIS A 169 -24.54 0.90 20.51
N LEU A 170 -25.27 -0.02 19.88
CA LEU A 170 -26.18 0.32 18.77
C LEU A 170 -27.35 1.18 19.24
N LEU A 171 -27.90 0.91 20.42
CA LEU A 171 -28.92 1.75 21.04
C LEU A 171 -28.38 3.15 21.35
N ALA A 172 -27.18 3.26 21.90
CA ALA A 172 -26.53 4.54 22.17
C ALA A 172 -26.30 5.35 20.88
N VAL A 173 -25.81 4.71 19.82
CA VAL A 173 -25.60 5.36 18.51
C VAL A 173 -26.95 5.80 17.91
N LYS A 174 -27.99 4.97 18.02
CA LYS A 174 -29.33 5.32 17.54
C LYS A 174 -29.89 6.54 18.27
N GLU A 175 -29.67 6.64 19.58
CA GLU A 175 -30.11 7.78 20.38
C GLU A 175 -29.33 9.06 20.01
N GLN A 176 -28.01 8.95 19.81
CA GLN A 176 -27.18 10.05 19.34
C GLN A 176 -27.61 10.54 17.95
N LEU A 177 -27.94 9.62 17.04
CA LEU A 177 -28.43 9.97 15.71
C LEU A 177 -29.75 10.76 15.78
N LYS A 178 -30.71 10.28 16.58
CA LYS A 178 -31.98 11.01 16.79
C LYS A 178 -31.75 12.41 17.38
N LYS A 179 -30.81 12.54 18.31
CA LYS A 179 -30.47 13.85 18.89
C LYS A 179 -29.93 14.80 17.82
N ALA A 180 -28.96 14.35 17.02
CA ALA A 180 -28.39 15.13 15.92
C ALA A 180 -29.46 15.51 14.88
N GLU A 181 -30.38 14.60 14.54
CA GLU A 181 -31.52 14.89 13.65
C GLU A 181 -32.50 15.92 14.23
N SER A 182 -32.62 16.03 15.56
CA SER A 182 -33.43 17.09 16.18
C SER A 182 -32.71 18.44 16.13
N GLU A 183 -31.42 18.48 16.45
CA GLU A 183 -30.59 19.69 16.41
C GLU A 183 -30.53 20.27 14.99
N LEU A 184 -30.42 19.40 13.97
CA LEU A 184 -30.40 19.83 12.58
C LEU A 184 -31.74 20.46 12.15
N ARG A 185 -32.86 19.90 12.62
CA ARG A 185 -34.19 20.49 12.36
C ARG A 185 -34.37 21.84 13.05
N GLU A 186 -33.89 21.99 14.29
CA GLU A 186 -33.91 23.28 14.98
C GLU A 186 -33.09 24.34 14.22
N LEU A 187 -31.90 23.96 13.76
CA LEU A 187 -31.03 24.84 12.98
C LEU A 187 -31.63 25.22 11.62
N GLU A 188 -32.34 24.30 10.97
CA GLU A 188 -33.07 24.57 9.74
C GLU A 188 -34.19 25.60 9.95
N ILE A 189 -34.95 25.48 11.05
CA ILE A 189 -35.99 26.45 11.41
C ILE A 189 -35.37 27.83 11.66
N GLU A 190 -34.29 27.90 12.43
CA GLU A 190 -33.58 29.16 12.70
C GLU A 190 -33.05 29.80 11.41
N TRP A 191 -32.45 29.01 10.52
CA TRP A 191 -31.97 29.48 9.24
C TRP A 191 -33.09 30.05 8.36
N GLN A 192 -34.24 29.37 8.29
CA GLN A 192 -35.40 29.88 7.55
C GLN A 192 -35.94 31.20 8.15
N ALA A 193 -36.01 31.30 9.48
CA ALA A 193 -36.43 32.52 10.16
C ALA A 193 -35.47 33.70 9.87
N ASN A 194 -34.16 33.45 9.94
CA ASN A 194 -33.14 34.46 9.62
C ASN A 194 -33.23 34.93 8.18
N LYS A 195 -33.44 34.00 7.23
CA LYS A 195 -33.62 34.33 5.82
C LYS A 195 -34.84 35.25 5.60
N LEU A 196 -35.97 34.93 6.21
CA LEU A 196 -37.18 35.77 6.12
C LEU A 196 -36.97 37.15 6.73
N MET A 197 -36.29 37.22 7.89
CA MET A 197 -35.94 38.49 8.52
C MET A 197 -35.03 39.33 7.61
N GLU A 198 -34.02 38.73 7.02
CA GLU A 198 -33.08 39.40 6.10
C GLU A 198 -33.81 39.93 4.85
N GLU A 199 -34.73 39.15 4.27
CA GLU A 199 -35.56 39.58 3.15
C GLU A 199 -36.47 40.75 3.53
N SER A 200 -37.09 40.72 4.71
CA SER A 200 -37.90 41.82 5.23
C SER A 200 -37.08 43.10 5.42
N LEU A 201 -35.90 43.01 6.03
CA LEU A 201 -35.00 44.14 6.23
C LEU A 201 -34.51 44.74 4.90
N ARG A 202 -34.23 43.90 3.91
CA ARG A 202 -33.90 44.37 2.55
C ARG A 202 -35.04 45.14 1.92
N GLN A 203 -36.27 44.65 2.04
CA GLN A 203 -37.45 45.36 1.52
C GLN A 203 -37.68 46.70 2.24
N GLU A 204 -37.51 46.74 3.56
CA GLU A 204 -37.60 47.97 4.34
C GLU A 204 -36.54 48.99 3.90
N LEU A 205 -35.29 48.56 3.69
CA LEU A 205 -34.21 49.42 3.21
C LEU A 205 -34.53 50.03 1.83
N ILE A 206 -35.02 49.22 0.90
CA ILE A 206 -35.46 49.69 -0.43
C ILE A 206 -36.64 50.67 -0.29
N GLY A 207 -37.59 50.39 0.60
CA GLY A 207 -38.71 51.28 0.92
C GLY A 207 -38.26 52.63 1.48
N MET A 208 -37.26 52.64 2.37
CA MET A 208 -36.67 53.87 2.90
C MET A 208 -35.92 54.66 1.83
N GLU A 209 -35.16 53.99 0.97
CA GLU A 209 -34.41 54.63 -0.12
C GLU A 209 -35.35 55.31 -1.13
N THR A 210 -36.44 54.63 -1.49
CA THR A 210 -37.48 55.16 -2.39
C THR A 210 -38.30 56.29 -1.76
N ASN A 211 -38.65 56.20 -0.46
CA ASN A 211 -39.31 57.29 0.26
C ASN A 211 -38.40 58.49 0.54
N CYS A 212 -37.07 58.28 0.59
CA CYS A 212 -36.08 59.36 0.56
C CYS A 212 -35.91 59.99 -0.84
N GLY A 213 -36.68 59.57 -1.84
CA GLY A 213 -36.77 60.16 -3.18
C GLY A 213 -37.30 61.61 -3.21
N HIS A 214 -37.77 62.17 -2.09
CA HIS A 214 -37.96 63.62 -1.91
C HIS A 214 -36.65 64.40 -1.72
N LYS A 215 -35.52 63.87 -2.22
CA LYS A 215 -34.23 64.56 -2.28
C LYS A 215 -34.25 65.80 -3.17
N ASP A 216 -35.19 65.92 -4.12
CA ASP A 216 -35.19 67.04 -5.08
C ASP A 216 -35.39 68.41 -4.41
N ALA A 217 -36.30 68.52 -3.44
CA ALA A 217 -36.54 69.76 -2.71
C ALA A 217 -35.41 70.13 -1.74
N ASN A 218 -34.74 69.13 -1.13
CA ASN A 218 -33.59 69.38 -0.27
C ASN A 218 -32.33 69.69 -1.08
N TYR A 219 -32.16 69.06 -2.26
CA TYR A 219 -31.05 69.35 -3.16
C TYR A 219 -31.15 70.78 -3.72
N SER A 220 -32.36 71.23 -4.08
CA SER A 220 -32.62 72.62 -4.49
C SER A 220 -32.28 73.63 -3.37
N LYS A 221 -32.65 73.35 -2.11
CA LYS A 221 -32.29 74.21 -0.97
C LYS A 221 -30.79 74.24 -0.71
N VAL A 222 -30.11 73.10 -0.76
CA VAL A 222 -28.65 73.02 -0.58
C VAL A 222 -27.92 73.74 -1.72
N ALA A 223 -28.41 73.63 -2.96
CA ALA A 223 -27.87 74.37 -4.10
C ALA A 223 -28.05 75.89 -3.94
N SER A 224 -29.23 76.35 -3.49
CA SER A 224 -29.49 77.77 -3.22
C SER A 224 -28.60 78.33 -2.11
N VAL A 225 -28.36 77.57 -1.02
CA VAL A 225 -27.47 77.99 0.06
C VAL A 225 -26.03 78.06 -0.42
N LYS A 226 -25.59 77.11 -1.25
CA LYS A 226 -24.26 77.13 -1.84
C LYS A 226 -24.03 78.38 -2.70
N GLU A 227 -25.01 78.74 -3.53
CA GLU A 227 -24.93 79.94 -4.37
C GLU A 227 -24.90 81.23 -3.53
N GLU A 228 -25.65 81.28 -2.43
CA GLU A 228 -25.60 82.41 -1.49
C GLU A 228 -24.24 82.54 -0.80
N ILE A 229 -23.64 81.43 -0.38
CA ILE A 229 -22.29 81.42 0.20
C ILE A 229 -21.27 81.90 -0.83
N GLU A 230 -21.32 81.41 -2.07
CA GLU A 230 -20.41 81.84 -3.14
C GLU A 230 -20.55 83.34 -3.43
N ARG A 231 -21.77 83.89 -3.39
CA ARG A 231 -22.02 85.32 -3.53
C ARG A 231 -21.40 86.12 -2.38
N VAL A 232 -21.65 85.73 -1.12
CA VAL A 232 -21.08 86.42 0.05
C VAL A 232 -19.56 86.38 0.02
N VAL A 233 -18.96 85.26 -0.36
CA VAL A 233 -17.50 85.15 -0.52
C VAL A 233 -17.01 86.11 -1.60
N GLY A 234 -17.69 86.19 -2.76
CA GLY A 234 -17.38 87.15 -3.81
C GLY A 234 -17.45 88.61 -3.34
N ASP A 235 -18.53 88.98 -2.64
CA ASP A 235 -18.72 90.32 -2.10
C ASP A 235 -17.64 90.68 -1.05
N CYS A 236 -17.26 89.73 -0.19
CA CYS A 236 -16.18 89.92 0.77
C CYS A 236 -14.81 90.09 0.11
N VAL A 237 -14.51 89.33 -0.95
CA VAL A 237 -13.26 89.47 -1.71
C VAL A 237 -13.22 90.84 -2.38
N GLN A 238 -14.30 91.26 -3.05
CA GLN A 238 -14.36 92.58 -3.68
C GLN A 238 -14.17 93.70 -2.66
N ALA A 239 -14.81 93.60 -1.49
CA ALA A 239 -14.65 94.59 -0.43
C ALA A 239 -13.20 94.66 0.10
N LEU A 240 -12.48 93.52 0.13
CA LEU A 240 -11.06 93.50 0.51
C LEU A 240 -10.18 94.16 -0.57
N ASP A 241 -10.46 93.91 -1.84
CA ASP A 241 -9.75 94.54 -2.96
C ASP A 241 -9.93 96.06 -2.93
N ASP A 242 -11.16 96.54 -2.71
CA ASP A 242 -11.46 97.98 -2.60
C ASP A 242 -10.70 98.64 -1.42
N ILE A 243 -10.59 97.93 -0.28
CA ILE A 243 -9.80 98.40 0.88
C ILE A 243 -8.30 98.43 0.55
N GLU A 244 -7.79 97.42 -0.14
CA GLU A 244 -6.38 97.36 -0.53
C GLU A 244 -6.02 98.50 -1.48
N ASP A 245 -6.87 98.80 -2.45
CA ASP A 245 -6.68 99.89 -3.40
C ASP A 245 -6.71 101.25 -2.70
N ALA A 246 -7.68 101.47 -1.80
CA ALA A 246 -7.72 102.68 -0.98
C ALA A 246 -6.46 102.82 -0.11
N TYR A 247 -5.98 101.73 0.48
CA TYR A 247 -4.74 101.73 1.27
C TYR A 247 -3.51 102.06 0.42
N LYS A 248 -3.41 101.51 -0.80
CA LYS A 248 -2.33 101.85 -1.73
C LYS A 248 -2.35 103.32 -2.11
N GLU A 249 -3.53 103.88 -2.41
CA GLU A 249 -3.70 105.30 -2.70
C GLU A 249 -3.24 106.18 -1.53
N ASP A 250 -3.65 105.85 -0.30
CA ASP A 250 -3.25 106.57 0.90
C ASP A 250 -1.73 106.52 1.14
N VAL A 251 -1.11 105.36 0.97
CA VAL A 251 0.35 105.20 1.08
C VAL A 251 1.07 106.04 0.02
N GLN A 252 0.59 106.04 -1.23
CA GLN A 252 1.17 106.88 -2.29
C GLN A 252 1.02 108.36 -1.97
N ALA A 253 -0.15 108.80 -1.52
CA ALA A 253 -0.41 110.18 -1.13
C ALA A 253 0.49 110.62 0.03
N GLN A 254 0.67 109.77 1.05
CA GLN A 254 1.55 110.05 2.18
C GLN A 254 3.02 110.08 1.77
N THR A 255 3.45 109.17 0.88
CA THR A 255 4.81 109.16 0.33
C THR A 255 5.10 110.42 -0.48
N MET A 256 4.14 110.87 -1.32
CA MET A 256 4.26 112.15 -2.04
C MET A 256 4.35 113.35 -1.09
N LYS A 257 3.53 113.38 -0.03
CA LYS A 257 3.63 114.43 1.01
C LYS A 257 5.01 114.46 1.67
N MET A 258 5.58 113.29 1.98
CA MET A 258 6.91 113.19 2.59
C MET A 258 8.02 113.65 1.62
N MET A 259 7.95 113.26 0.34
CA MET A 259 8.88 113.75 -0.69
C MET A 259 8.78 115.27 -0.87
N GLN A 260 7.58 115.84 -0.88
CA GLN A 260 7.40 117.29 -0.96
C GLN A 260 7.99 118.00 0.27
N ALA A 261 7.80 117.46 1.47
CA ALA A 261 8.41 118.01 2.68
C ALA A 261 9.95 117.98 2.64
N MET A 262 10.56 116.96 2.02
CA MET A 262 12.01 116.85 1.85
C MET A 262 12.62 117.75 0.77
N VAL A 263 11.83 118.26 -0.19
CA VAL A 263 12.31 119.15 -1.27
C VAL A 263 12.23 120.63 -0.87
N VAL A 264 11.56 120.94 0.25
CA VAL A 264 11.35 122.32 0.76
C VAL A 264 12.36 122.69 1.87
N ASP A 265 13.20 121.76 2.30
CA ASP A 265 14.43 122.01 3.09
C ASP A 265 15.68 122.06 2.19
#